data_AF-A0A847MQ69-F1
#
_entry.id   AF-A0A847MQ69-F1
#
_cell.length_a   1.000
_cell.length_b   1.000
_cell.length_c   1.000
_cell.angle_alpha   90.00
_cell.angle_beta   90.00
_cell.angle_gamma   90.00
#
_symmetry.space_group_name_H-M   'P 1'
#
loop_
_entity.id
_entity.type
_entity.pdbx_description
1 polymer ?
#
loop_
_entity_poly.entity_id
_entity_poly.type
_entity_poly.pdbx_seq_one_letter_code
_entity_poly.pdbx_strand_id
1 'polypeptide(L)' 'FRYAAHRLGVYPAGCVVVEDALSGVRAGAAGGFARIVGVDRGVGRDALLEAGADEVVTDLAELVP' A
#
# COMPACT_ATOMS: atom_id res chain seq x y z
N PHE A 1 5.53 8.34 0.77
CA PHE A 1 4.11 8.73 1.00
C PHE A 1 3.86 9.78 2.08
N ARG A 2 4.62 9.87 3.18
CA ARG A 2 4.35 10.85 4.28
C ARG A 2 4.18 12.31 3.82
N TYR A 3 4.97 12.76 2.84
CA TYR A 3 4.81 14.10 2.25
C TYR A 3 3.45 14.31 1.58
N ALA A 4 2.91 13.30 0.88
CA ALA A 4 1.58 13.38 0.28
C ALA A 4 0.48 13.47 1.36
N ALA A 5 0.57 12.67 2.43
CA ALA A 5 -0.35 12.79 3.57
C ALA A 5 -0.32 14.21 4.19
N HIS A 6 0.89 14.76 4.39
CA HIS A 6 1.06 16.13 4.87
C HIS A 6 0.43 17.16 3.92
N ARG A 7 0.63 17.03 2.61
CA ARG A 7 0.04 17.90 1.59
C ARG A 7 -1.49 17.85 1.55
N LEU A 8 -2.05 16.70 1.93
CA LEU A 8 -3.50 16.48 2.03
C LEU A 8 -4.07 16.87 3.40
N GLY A 9 -3.24 17.30 4.36
CA GLY A 9 -3.68 17.72 5.69
C GLY A 9 -4.14 16.57 6.58
N VAL A 10 -3.71 15.33 6.32
CA VAL A 10 -4.12 14.12 7.03
C VAL A 10 -2.93 13.41 7.64
N TYR A 11 -3.16 12.71 8.76
CA TYR A 11 -2.14 11.85 9.38
C TYR A 11 -1.98 10.56 8.57
N PRO A 12 -0.76 10.02 8.42
CA PRO A 12 -0.54 8.73 7.74
C PRO A 12 -1.44 7.60 8.28
N ALA A 13 -1.67 7.55 9.60
CA ALA A 13 -2.53 6.57 10.25
C ALA A 13 -4.03 6.66 9.86
N GLY A 14 -4.43 7.68 9.11
CA GLY A 14 -5.76 7.80 8.48
C GLY A 14 -5.73 7.62 6.96
N CYS A 15 -4.64 7.11 6.40
CA CYS A 15 -4.44 6.94 4.96
C CYS A 15 -4.15 5.48 4.61
N VAL A 16 -4.59 5.09 3.41
CA VAL A 16 -4.24 3.81 2.78
C VAL A 16 -3.27 4.08 1.63
N VAL A 17 -2.23 3.26 1.51
CA VAL A 17 -1.32 3.25 0.36
C VAL A 17 -1.71 2.12 -0.57
N VAL A 18 -1.77 2.37 -1.87
CA VAL A 18 -2.00 1.36 -2.92
C VAL A 18 -0.76 1.35 -3.81
N GLU A 19 -0.07 0.22 -3.91
CA GLU A 19 1.23 0.10 -4.59
C GLU A 19 1.39 -1.24 -5.31
N ASP A 20 2.06 -1.23 -6.47
CA ASP A 20 2.29 -2.44 -7.29
C ASP A 20 3.76 -2.89 -7.31
N ALA A 21 4.64 -2.16 -6.60
CA ALA A 21 6.07 -2.45 -6.54
C ALA A 21 6.57 -2.68 -5.10
N LEU A 22 7.57 -3.55 -4.94
CA LEU A 22 8.18 -3.86 -3.64
C LEU A 22 8.74 -2.63 -2.91
N SER A 23 9.35 -1.69 -3.65
CA SER A 23 9.90 -0.47 -3.08
C SER A 23 8.81 0.46 -2.54
N GLY A 24 7.70 0.59 -3.27
CA GLY A 24 6.52 1.35 -2.85
C GLY A 24 5.88 0.75 -1.60
N VAL A 25 5.63 -0.56 -1.61
CA VAL A 25 5.09 -1.29 -0.45
C VAL A 25 5.97 -1.09 0.79
N ARG A 26 7.29 -1.29 0.70
CA ARG A 26 8.22 -1.06 1.82
C ARG A 26 8.18 0.37 2.33
N ALA A 27 8.08 1.35 1.42
CA ALA A 27 7.97 2.76 1.80
C ALA A 27 6.63 3.10 2.48
N GLY A 28 5.55 2.41 2.10
CA GLY A 28 4.24 2.45 2.78
C GLY A 28 4.31 1.86 4.19
N ALA A 29 4.85 0.65 4.32
CA ALA A 29 4.99 -0.06 5.59
C ALA A 29 5.83 0.73 6.60
N ALA A 30 6.95 1.31 6.17
CA ALA A 30 7.80 2.17 7.02
C ALA A 30 7.17 3.55 7.34
N GLY A 31 6.03 3.88 6.72
CA GLY A 31 5.43 5.20 6.76
C GLY A 31 4.39 5.44 7.86
N GLY A 32 3.98 4.40 8.59
CA GLY A 32 2.93 4.47 9.61
C GLY A 32 1.53 4.69 9.04
N PHE A 33 1.27 4.13 7.85
CA PHE A 33 -0.03 4.19 7.19
C PHE A 33 -1.04 3.21 7.81
N ALA A 34 -2.33 3.48 7.67
CA ALA A 34 -3.39 2.64 8.23
C ALA A 34 -3.43 1.25 7.59
N ARG A 35 -3.17 1.20 6.28
CA ARG A 35 -3.13 -0.03 5.49
C ARG A 35 -2.26 0.17 4.25
N ILE A 36 -1.59 -0.89 3.81
CA ILE A 36 -0.84 -1.00 2.58
C ILE A 36 -1.50 -2.09 1.72
N VAL A 37 -2.09 -1.69 0.60
CA VAL A 37 -2.67 -2.59 -0.39
C VAL A 37 -1.68 -2.79 -1.53
N GLY A 38 -1.16 -4.01 -1.66
CA GLY A 38 -0.38 -4.43 -2.81
C GLY A 38 -1.29 -4.74 -4.01
N VAL A 39 -0.90 -4.33 -5.22
CA VAL A 39 -1.56 -4.75 -6.46
C VAL A 39 -0.60 -5.65 -7.23
N ASP A 40 -0.90 -6.94 -7.30
CA ASP A 40 -0.02 -7.90 -7.97
C ASP A 40 -0.11 -7.77 -9.50
N ARG A 41 0.80 -6.98 -10.06
CA ARG A 41 1.00 -6.83 -11.52
C ARG A 41 2.12 -7.71 -12.07
N GLY A 42 2.40 -8.85 -11.42
CA GLY A 42 3.44 -9.80 -11.81
C GLY A 42 4.69 -9.80 -10.91
N VAL A 43 4.62 -9.10 -9.77
CA VAL A 43 5.66 -9.15 -8.73
C VAL A 43 5.50 -10.41 -7.88
N GLY A 44 4.26 -10.90 -7.73
CA GLY A 44 3.91 -12.04 -6.92
C GLY A 44 3.34 -11.64 -5.56
N ARG A 45 2.16 -12.19 -5.24
CA ARG A 45 1.46 -12.00 -3.96
C ARG A 45 2.36 -12.11 -2.74
N ASP A 46 3.10 -13.21 -2.62
CA ASP A 46 3.91 -13.48 -1.44
C ASP A 46 5.05 -12.46 -1.28
N ALA A 47 5.67 -12.04 -2.38
CA ALA A 47 6.72 -11.03 -2.35
C ALA A 47 6.20 -9.66 -1.89
N LEU A 48 4.97 -9.29 -2.28
CA LEU A 48 4.33 -8.06 -1.82
C LEU A 48 3.95 -8.14 -0.33
N LEU A 49 3.46 -9.28 0.15
CA LEU A 49 3.18 -9.51 1.58
C LEU A 49 4.46 -9.44 2.41
N GLU A 50 5.53 -10.13 1.98
CA GLU A 50 6.84 -10.09 2.62
C GLU A 50 7.46 -8.68 2.63
N ALA A 51 7.17 -7.87 1.61
CA ALA A 51 7.59 -6.47 1.55
C ALA A 51 6.84 -5.55 2.52
N GLY A 52 5.73 -6.02 3.11
CA GLY A 52 4.95 -5.29 4.10
C GLY A 52 3.58 -4.81 3.62
N ALA A 53 3.00 -5.43 2.58
CA ALA A 53 1.60 -5.23 2.26
C ALA A 53 0.71 -5.96 3.29
N ASP A 54 -0.38 -5.33 3.71
CA ASP A 54 -1.37 -5.95 4.61
C ASP A 54 -2.37 -6.82 3.83
N GLU A 55 -2.64 -6.43 2.59
CA GLU A 55 -3.58 -7.06 1.67
C GLU A 55 -3.01 -6.97 0.26
N VAL A 56 -3.19 -8.01 -0.54
CA VAL A 56 -2.79 -8.00 -1.94
C VAL A 56 -3.98 -8.39 -2.80
N VAL A 57 -4.23 -7.59 -3.83
CA VAL A 57 -5.27 -7.83 -4.85
C VAL A 57 -4.65 -7.92 -6.22
N THR A 58 -5.35 -8.55 -7.16
CA THR A 58 -4.93 -8.58 -8.58
C THR A 58 -5.60 -7.46 -9.38
N ASP A 59 -6.78 -7.01 -8.93
CA ASP A 59 -7.51 -5.90 -9.48
C ASP A 59 -8.10 -5.02 -8.36
N LEU A 60 -8.19 -3.71 -8.58
CA LEU A 60 -8.75 -2.80 -7.58
C LEU A 60 -10.27 -2.95 -7.42
N ALA A 61 -10.95 -3.57 -8.38
CA ALA A 61 -12.36 -3.92 -8.27
C ALA A 61 -12.64 -4.89 -7.13
N GLU A 62 -11.64 -5.63 -6.64
CA GLU A 62 -11.78 -6.50 -5.47
C GLU A 62 -12.04 -5.71 -4.16
N LEU A 63 -11.78 -4.39 -4.15
CA LEU A 63 -11.95 -3.53 -2.98
C LEU A 63 -13.32 -2.83 -2.91
N VAL A 64 -14.18 -3.03 -3.90
CA VAL A 64 -15.52 -2.41 -3.97
C VAL A 64 -16.63 -3.47 -3.87
N PRO A 65 -17.80 -3.13 -3.29
CA PRO A 65 -18.92 -4.07 -3.13
C PRO A 65 -19.55 -4.55 -4.45
#